data_AF-M0B2Y9-F1
#
_entry.id   AF-M0B2Y9-F1
#
_cell.length_a   1.000
_cell.length_b   1.000
_cell.length_c   1.000
_cell.angle_alpha   90.00
_cell.angle_beta   90.00
_cell.angle_gamma   90.00
#
_symmetry.space_group_name_H-M   'P 1'
#
loop_
_entity.id
_entity.type
_entity.pdbx_description
1 polymer ?
#
loop_
_entity_poly.entity_id
_entity_poly.type
_entity_poly.pdbx_seq_one_letter_code
_entity_poly.pdbx_strand_id
1 'polypeptide(L)'
;MNAAIGIVAFCAIAGATYIGNDISDLKEDRKHPRKKHRPIASGQVPIVVAVPFAAVLFVGGISLSGYLGPLFLLTVLAYLAQNALYSVFLKEVVLVDVMVIAIGFVLRAIAGVVAIDVLLSPWLVVCTFLGALMLAFGKRRHETVVNDDPSASRSILADYTEEILDQFLVVVLTALLVSYSMYTFFGSGIWMMATLPFAFFAAFRYYYLAHTRDLGGDPKFLLADRPFFLNLLVWGLVVVGILYDIPFVLVEMFA
;
A
#
# COMPACT_ATOMS: atom_id res chain seq x y z
N MET A 1 3.07 22.65 -6.43
CA MET A 1 3.34 22.26 -7.83
C MET A 1 4.09 20.94 -7.91
N ASN A 2 5.24 20.80 -7.22
CA ASN A 2 6.06 19.58 -7.23
C ASN A 2 5.31 18.32 -6.78
N ALA A 3 4.46 18.41 -5.75
CA ALA A 3 3.60 17.30 -5.32
C ALA A 3 2.73 16.73 -6.46
N ALA A 4 2.09 17.60 -7.24
CA ALA A 4 1.23 17.18 -8.36
C ALA A 4 2.06 16.52 -9.47
N ILE A 5 3.22 17.08 -9.80
CA ILE A 5 4.16 16.49 -10.77
C ILE A 5 4.65 15.12 -10.29
N GLY A 6 4.97 14.99 -9.00
CA GLY A 6 5.39 13.73 -8.39
C GLY A 6 4.31 12.66 -8.44
N ILE A 7 3.05 13.04 -8.17
CA ILE A 7 1.90 12.15 -8.32
C ILE A 7 1.78 11.68 -9.77
N VAL A 8 1.81 12.60 -10.74
CA VAL A 8 1.71 12.25 -12.17
C VAL A 8 2.87 11.34 -12.60
N ALA A 9 4.10 11.67 -12.23
CA ALA A 9 5.29 10.88 -12.55
C ALA A 9 5.18 9.46 -11.99
N PHE A 10 4.86 9.32 -10.70
CA PHE A 10 4.78 8.03 -10.05
C PHE A 10 3.60 7.20 -10.56
N CYS A 11 2.45 7.82 -10.82
CA CYS A 11 1.29 7.15 -11.42
C CYS A 11 1.58 6.67 -12.85
N ALA A 12 2.29 7.47 -13.66
CA ALA A 12 2.69 7.08 -15.00
C ALA A 12 3.64 5.87 -14.98
N ILE A 13 4.65 5.90 -14.11
CA ILE A 13 5.58 4.77 -13.92
C ILE A 13 4.84 3.52 -13.44
N ALA A 14 4.03 3.63 -12.39
CA ALA A 14 3.27 2.49 -11.88
C ALA A 14 2.32 1.92 -12.94
N GLY A 15 1.63 2.79 -13.68
CA GLY A 15 0.75 2.39 -14.79
C GLY A 15 1.50 1.65 -15.89
N ALA A 16 2.67 2.15 -16.31
CA ALA A 16 3.52 1.48 -17.29
C ALA A 16 3.98 0.10 -16.78
N THR A 17 4.38 -0.02 -15.52
CA THR A 17 4.75 -1.30 -14.89
C THR A 17 3.57 -2.29 -14.87
N TYR A 18 2.36 -1.84 -14.53
CA TYR A 18 1.17 -2.70 -14.55
C TYR A 18 0.80 -3.16 -15.96
N ILE A 19 0.86 -2.28 -16.96
CA ILE A 19 0.62 -2.66 -18.36
C ILE A 19 1.68 -3.68 -18.82
N GLY A 20 2.95 -3.46 -18.48
CA GLY A 20 4.02 -4.40 -18.78
C GLY A 20 3.78 -5.79 -18.17
N ASN A 21 3.38 -5.84 -16.89
CA ASN A 21 3.03 -7.09 -16.23
C ASN A 21 1.81 -7.78 -16.86
N ASP A 22 0.74 -7.04 -17.17
CA ASP A 22 -0.46 -7.60 -17.81
C ASP A 22 -0.17 -8.16 -19.23
N ILE A 23 0.82 -7.61 -19.93
CA ILE A 23 1.28 -8.15 -21.22
C ILE A 23 2.09 -9.44 -21.02
N SER A 24 3.00 -9.47 -20.04
CA SER A 24 3.80 -10.67 -19.73
C SER A 24 2.93 -11.84 -19.24
N ASP A 25 1.94 -11.55 -18.39
CA ASP A 25 1.07 -12.55 -17.76
C ASP A 25 -0.12 -12.93 -18.65
N LEU A 26 -0.20 -12.41 -19.87
CA LEU A 26 -1.35 -12.53 -20.78
C LEU A 26 -1.90 -13.97 -20.92
N LYS A 27 -1.00 -14.94 -21.10
CA LYS A 27 -1.39 -16.35 -21.32
C LYS A 27 -1.99 -16.98 -20.07
N GLU A 28 -1.47 -16.62 -18.89
CA GLU A 28 -1.96 -17.11 -17.61
C GLU A 28 -3.25 -16.42 -17.22
N ASP A 29 -3.31 -15.09 -17.40
CA ASP A 29 -4.48 -14.29 -17.09
C ASP A 29 -5.72 -14.72 -17.89
N ARG A 30 -5.54 -15.15 -19.15
CA ARG A 30 -6.63 -15.72 -19.96
C ARG A 30 -7.23 -17.00 -19.40
N LYS A 31 -6.44 -17.80 -18.69
CA LYS A 31 -6.89 -19.06 -18.08
C LYS A 31 -7.52 -18.84 -16.71
N HIS A 32 -7.25 -17.70 -16.07
CA HIS A 32 -7.69 -17.41 -14.71
C HIS A 32 -9.18 -16.99 -14.64
N PRO A 33 -9.99 -17.53 -13.70
CA PRO A 33 -11.44 -17.26 -13.60
C PRO A 33 -11.81 -15.77 -13.57
N ARG A 34 -11.11 -14.97 -12.76
CA ARG A 34 -11.31 -13.51 -12.66
C ARG A 34 -10.41 -12.68 -13.59
N LYS A 35 -9.11 -12.97 -13.69
CA LYS A 35 -8.15 -12.13 -14.44
C LYS A 35 -8.34 -12.16 -15.97
N LYS A 36 -9.08 -13.14 -16.50
CA LYS A 36 -9.45 -13.18 -17.93
C LYS A 36 -10.21 -11.95 -18.42
N HIS A 37 -10.88 -11.24 -17.49
CA HIS A 37 -11.62 -10.01 -17.79
C HIS A 37 -10.75 -8.75 -17.81
N ARG A 38 -9.43 -8.85 -17.57
CA ARG A 38 -8.53 -7.70 -17.71
C ARG A 38 -8.56 -7.18 -19.16
N PRO A 39 -8.40 -5.85 -19.40
CA PRO A 39 -8.57 -5.27 -20.73
C PRO A 39 -7.69 -5.88 -21.82
N ILE A 40 -6.43 -6.22 -21.50
CA ILE A 40 -5.49 -6.85 -22.45
C ILE A 40 -5.80 -8.35 -22.62
N ALA A 41 -6.06 -9.06 -21.51
CA ALA A 41 -6.37 -10.49 -21.53
C ALA A 41 -7.66 -10.83 -22.30
N SER A 42 -8.69 -10.02 -22.11
CA SER A 42 -10.01 -10.12 -22.78
C SER A 42 -10.00 -9.62 -24.22
N GLY A 43 -8.94 -8.92 -24.66
CA GLY A 43 -8.83 -8.36 -26.01
C GLY A 43 -9.54 -7.01 -26.20
N GLN A 44 -10.09 -6.40 -25.14
CA GLN A 44 -10.66 -5.04 -25.20
C GLN A 44 -9.60 -3.99 -25.58
N VAL A 45 -8.35 -4.20 -25.15
CA VAL A 45 -7.20 -3.36 -25.53
C VAL A 45 -6.18 -4.23 -26.27
N PRO A 46 -5.92 -3.97 -27.56
CA PRO A 46 -4.95 -4.75 -28.30
C PRO A 46 -3.52 -4.39 -27.89
N ILE A 47 -2.61 -5.38 -27.91
CA ILE A 47 -1.20 -5.23 -27.48
C ILE A 47 -0.50 -4.10 -28.26
N VAL A 48 -0.82 -3.93 -29.55
CA VAL A 48 -0.27 -2.88 -30.41
C VAL A 48 -0.60 -1.46 -29.94
N VAL A 49 -1.66 -1.28 -29.13
CA VAL A 49 -1.99 0.00 -28.48
C VAL A 49 -1.40 0.06 -27.06
N ALA A 50 -1.45 -1.05 -26.33
CA ALA A 50 -0.95 -1.12 -24.95
C ALA A 50 0.57 -0.83 -24.87
N VAL A 51 1.36 -1.35 -25.80
CA VAL A 51 2.82 -1.19 -25.81
C VAL A 51 3.26 0.27 -26.01
N PRO A 52 2.81 0.99 -27.06
CA PRO A 52 3.14 2.42 -27.20
C PRO A 52 2.64 3.26 -26.03
N PHE A 53 1.45 2.97 -25.50
CA PHE A 53 0.91 3.69 -24.35
C PHE A 53 1.77 3.50 -23.09
N ALA A 54 2.18 2.26 -22.79
CA ALA A 54 3.11 1.98 -21.72
C ALA A 54 4.46 2.67 -21.92
N ALA A 55 4.98 2.70 -23.15
CA ALA A 55 6.24 3.37 -23.47
C ALA A 55 6.16 4.89 -23.24
N VAL A 56 5.06 5.54 -23.65
CA VAL A 56 4.82 6.97 -23.40
C VAL A 56 4.74 7.26 -21.90
N LEU A 57 3.99 6.44 -21.14
CA LEU A 57 3.90 6.58 -19.69
C LEU A 57 5.26 6.37 -19.01
N PHE A 58 6.04 5.39 -19.45
CA PHE A 58 7.35 5.10 -18.89
C PHE A 58 8.33 6.24 -19.15
N VAL A 59 8.48 6.67 -20.41
CA VAL A 59 9.40 7.76 -20.79
C VAL A 59 8.97 9.05 -20.12
N GLY A 60 7.67 9.41 -20.20
CA GLY A 60 7.14 10.61 -19.54
C GLY A 60 7.34 10.58 -18.03
N GLY A 61 7.07 9.43 -17.39
CA GLY A 61 7.29 9.23 -15.96
C GLY A 61 8.75 9.40 -15.55
N ILE A 62 9.70 8.83 -16.30
CA ILE A 62 11.15 8.98 -16.04
C ILE A 62 11.59 10.42 -16.26
N SER A 63 11.15 11.08 -17.34
CA SER A 63 11.49 12.47 -17.63
C SER A 63 10.99 13.42 -16.53
N LEU A 64 9.74 13.25 -16.08
CA LEU A 64 9.20 14.04 -14.96
C LEU A 64 9.93 13.73 -13.64
N SER A 65 10.33 12.48 -13.44
CA SER A 65 11.11 12.09 -12.25
C SER A 65 12.48 12.76 -12.24
N GLY A 66 13.16 12.83 -13.39
CA GLY A 66 14.43 13.54 -13.55
C GLY A 66 14.28 15.05 -13.35
N TYR A 67 13.15 15.64 -13.77
CA TYR A 67 12.84 17.04 -13.54
C TYR A 67 12.66 17.38 -12.05
N LEU A 68 12.08 16.47 -11.26
CA LEU A 68 11.94 16.64 -9.81
C LEU A 68 13.26 16.48 -9.04
N GLY A 69 14.33 16.04 -9.71
CA GLY A 69 15.68 15.96 -9.16
C GLY A 69 16.20 14.53 -8.99
N PRO A 70 17.51 14.39 -8.71
CA PRO A 70 18.20 13.11 -8.71
C PRO A 70 17.69 12.16 -7.63
N LEU A 71 17.31 12.66 -6.45
CA LEU A 71 16.81 11.84 -5.36
C LEU A 71 15.44 11.22 -5.69
N PHE A 72 14.55 12.00 -6.32
CA PHE A 72 13.24 11.50 -6.76
C PHE A 72 13.41 10.44 -7.85
N LEU A 73 14.26 10.71 -8.85
CA LEU A 73 14.60 9.74 -9.89
C LEU A 73 15.19 8.45 -9.30
N LEU A 74 16.13 8.54 -8.35
CA LEU A 74 16.69 7.37 -7.67
C LEU A 74 15.61 6.56 -6.94
N THR A 75 14.67 7.23 -6.27
CA THR A 75 13.54 6.56 -5.59
C THR A 75 12.65 5.81 -6.59
N VAL A 76 12.37 6.41 -7.75
CA VAL A 76 11.60 5.78 -8.83
C VAL A 76 12.33 4.59 -9.44
N LEU A 77 13.65 4.70 -9.66
CA LEU A 77 14.48 3.60 -10.16
C LEU A 77 14.55 2.45 -9.15
N ALA A 78 14.70 2.75 -7.85
CA ALA A 78 14.65 1.74 -6.79
C ALA A 78 13.29 1.04 -6.75
N TYR A 79 12.19 1.78 -6.92
CA TYR A 79 10.84 1.23 -7.03
C TYR A 79 10.70 0.29 -8.24
N LEU A 80 11.19 0.69 -9.41
CA LEU A 80 11.17 -0.14 -10.62
C LEU A 80 12.01 -1.41 -10.45
N ALA A 81 13.22 -1.29 -9.91
CA ALA A 81 14.10 -2.42 -9.63
C ALA A 81 13.44 -3.40 -8.64
N GLN A 82 12.82 -2.88 -7.57
CA GLN A 82 12.07 -3.69 -6.61
C GLN A 82 10.92 -4.44 -7.30
N ASN A 83 10.14 -3.78 -8.18
CA ASN A 83 9.04 -4.43 -8.88
C ASN A 83 9.52 -5.53 -9.83
N ALA A 84 10.59 -5.27 -10.59
CA ALA A 84 11.19 -6.27 -11.47
C ALA A 84 11.69 -7.48 -10.67
N LEU A 85 12.43 -7.23 -9.58
CA LEU A 85 12.98 -8.28 -8.72
C LEU A 85 11.88 -9.09 -8.03
N TYR A 86 10.77 -8.44 -7.65
CA TYR A 86 9.56 -9.10 -7.15
C TYR A 86 8.94 -10.03 -8.19
N SER A 87 8.70 -9.53 -9.41
CA SER A 87 8.02 -10.29 -10.45
C SER A 87 8.79 -11.53 -10.89
N VAL A 88 10.13 -11.47 -10.89
CA VAL A 88 10.98 -12.57 -11.37
C VAL A 88 11.33 -13.57 -10.27
N PHE A 89 11.70 -13.13 -9.07
CA PHE A 89 12.30 -14.03 -8.07
C PHE A 89 11.66 -13.93 -6.68
N LEU A 90 11.49 -12.71 -6.14
CA LEU A 90 11.20 -12.57 -4.70
C LEU A 90 9.78 -12.95 -4.32
N LYS A 91 8.86 -13.03 -5.29
CA LYS A 91 7.48 -13.48 -5.04
C LYS A 91 7.39 -14.96 -4.66
N GLU A 92 8.46 -15.74 -4.86
CA GLU A 92 8.50 -17.20 -4.61
C GLU A 92 9.20 -17.58 -3.30
N VAL A 93 9.65 -16.59 -2.51
CA VAL A 93 10.34 -16.81 -1.25
C VAL A 93 9.44 -16.42 -0.08
N VAL A 94 9.22 -17.37 0.85
CA VAL A 94 8.38 -17.20 2.05
C VAL A 94 8.85 -15.98 2.86
N LEU A 95 7.90 -15.16 3.31
CA LEU A 95 8.03 -13.87 4.00
C LEU A 95 8.65 -12.74 3.17
N VAL A 96 9.58 -13.05 2.28
CA VAL A 96 10.21 -12.05 1.42
C VAL A 96 9.17 -11.44 0.47
N ASP A 97 8.20 -12.21 0.01
CA ASP A 97 7.14 -11.71 -0.86
C ASP A 97 6.32 -10.56 -0.22
N VAL A 98 5.94 -10.70 1.06
CA VAL A 98 5.19 -9.68 1.81
C VAL A 98 6.08 -8.52 2.26
N MET A 99 7.34 -8.79 2.63
CA MET A 99 8.30 -7.75 2.99
C MET A 99 8.62 -6.84 1.80
N VAL A 100 8.78 -7.41 0.61
CA VAL A 100 9.05 -6.65 -0.62
C VAL A 100 7.85 -5.79 -1.02
N ILE A 101 6.63 -6.29 -0.85
CA ILE A 101 5.41 -5.49 -1.03
C ILE A 101 5.43 -4.29 -0.07
N ALA A 102 5.72 -4.52 1.22
CA ALA A 102 5.76 -3.46 2.22
C ALA A 102 6.85 -2.41 1.94
N ILE A 103 8.06 -2.84 1.53
CA ILE A 103 9.13 -1.94 1.07
C ILE A 103 8.65 -1.09 -0.13
N GLY A 104 7.90 -1.68 -1.06
CA GLY A 104 7.32 -0.94 -2.17
C GLY A 104 6.36 0.18 -1.71
N PHE A 105 5.61 -0.01 -0.63
CA PHE A 105 4.78 1.06 -0.04
C PHE A 105 5.63 2.14 0.64
N VAL A 106 6.72 1.75 1.30
CA VAL A 106 7.69 2.70 1.87
C VAL A 106 8.33 3.55 0.77
N LEU A 107 8.75 2.95 -0.35
CA LEU A 107 9.33 3.70 -1.48
C LEU A 107 8.34 4.74 -2.06
N ARG A 108 7.04 4.43 -2.06
CA ARG A 108 5.98 5.40 -2.44
C ARG A 108 5.90 6.56 -1.46
N ALA A 109 5.94 6.28 -0.16
CA ALA A 109 5.94 7.32 0.87
C ALA A 109 7.20 8.21 0.77
N ILE A 110 8.37 7.59 0.56
CA ILE A 110 9.64 8.32 0.33
C ILE A 110 9.53 9.21 -0.90
N ALA A 111 9.01 8.71 -2.03
CA ALA A 111 8.82 9.52 -3.24
C ALA A 111 7.94 10.75 -2.96
N GLY A 112 6.86 10.59 -2.18
CA GLY A 112 6.00 11.70 -1.77
C GLY A 112 6.75 12.75 -0.96
N VAL A 113 7.53 12.33 0.04
CA VAL A 113 8.33 13.21 0.90
C VAL A 113 9.41 13.95 0.09
N VAL A 114 10.11 13.25 -0.79
CA VAL A 114 11.13 13.83 -1.67
C VAL A 114 10.51 14.84 -2.65
N ALA A 115 9.30 14.58 -3.17
CA ALA A 115 8.63 15.51 -4.08
C ALA A 115 8.23 16.85 -3.42
N ILE A 116 8.04 16.87 -2.11
CA ILE A 116 7.70 18.09 -1.35
C ILE A 116 8.90 18.68 -0.58
N ASP A 117 10.09 18.08 -0.74
CA ASP A 117 11.35 18.53 -0.14
C ASP A 117 11.30 18.63 1.40
N VAL A 118 10.75 17.60 2.05
CA VAL A 118 10.67 17.51 3.52
C VAL A 118 11.57 16.38 4.02
N LEU A 119 12.04 16.48 5.26
CA LEU A 119 12.80 15.41 5.90
C LEU A 119 11.93 14.17 6.11
N LEU A 120 12.49 13.01 5.77
CA LEU A 120 11.83 11.72 5.97
C LEU A 120 11.71 11.41 7.45
N SER A 121 10.47 11.43 7.95
CA SER A 121 10.18 11.00 9.33
C SER A 121 10.42 9.50 9.47
N PRO A 122 11.25 9.05 10.44
CA PRO A 122 11.42 7.63 10.73
C PRO A 122 10.09 6.95 11.07
N TRP A 123 9.18 7.66 11.74
CA TRP A 123 7.85 7.16 12.07
C TRP A 123 6.99 6.90 10.85
N LEU A 124 7.10 7.73 9.80
CA LEU A 124 6.41 7.50 8.54
C LEU A 124 6.88 6.20 7.90
N VAL A 125 8.19 5.94 7.89
CA VAL A 125 8.78 4.72 7.34
C VAL A 125 8.26 3.49 8.09
N VAL A 126 8.36 3.49 9.42
CA VAL A 126 7.97 2.35 10.26
C VAL A 126 6.47 2.09 10.18
N CYS A 127 5.62 3.12 10.33
CA CYS A 127 4.17 2.94 10.30
C CYS A 127 3.69 2.53 8.89
N THR A 128 4.27 3.08 7.82
CA THR A 128 3.95 2.68 6.44
C THR A 128 4.34 1.23 6.18
N PHE A 129 5.54 0.83 6.61
CA PHE A 129 6.02 -0.54 6.46
C PHE A 129 5.12 -1.54 7.19
N LEU A 130 4.82 -1.29 8.47
CA LEU A 130 3.99 -2.17 9.29
C LEU A 130 2.53 -2.19 8.81
N GLY A 131 1.97 -1.05 8.42
CA GLY A 131 0.63 -0.98 7.83
C GLY A 131 0.54 -1.74 6.50
N ALA A 132 1.57 -1.65 5.66
CA ALA A 132 1.62 -2.42 4.43
C ALA A 132 1.80 -3.92 4.66
N LEU A 133 2.61 -4.32 5.65
CA LEU A 133 2.72 -5.73 6.09
C LEU A 133 1.39 -6.27 6.60
N MET A 134 0.66 -5.49 7.41
CA MET A 134 -0.66 -5.85 7.91
C MET A 134 -1.61 -6.19 6.75
N LEU A 135 -1.64 -5.34 5.71
CA LEU A 135 -2.45 -5.58 4.51
C LEU A 135 -1.94 -6.79 3.70
N ALA A 136 -0.62 -6.95 3.57
CA ALA A 136 -0.04 -8.05 2.81
C ALA A 136 -0.32 -9.41 3.47
N PHE A 137 -0.16 -9.53 4.79
CA PHE A 137 -0.46 -10.75 5.54
C PHE A 137 -1.96 -11.06 5.53
N GLY A 138 -2.83 -10.07 5.72
CA GLY A 138 -4.28 -10.31 5.64
C GLY A 138 -4.73 -10.78 4.25
N LYS A 139 -4.08 -10.27 3.19
CA LYS A 139 -4.29 -10.78 1.83
C LYS A 139 -3.85 -12.23 1.68
N ARG A 140 -2.67 -12.60 2.20
CA ARG A 140 -2.18 -13.99 2.17
C ARG A 140 -3.11 -14.93 2.93
N ARG A 141 -3.56 -14.52 4.11
CA ARG A 141 -4.54 -15.27 4.90
C ARG A 141 -5.79 -15.55 4.09
N HIS A 142 -6.36 -14.52 3.46
CA HIS A 142 -7.56 -14.70 2.65
C HIS A 142 -7.31 -15.62 1.42
N GLU A 143 -6.18 -15.48 0.74
CA GLU A 143 -5.82 -16.37 -0.37
C GLU A 143 -5.65 -17.84 0.08
N THR A 144 -5.17 -18.08 1.31
CA THR A 144 -5.07 -19.43 1.90
C THR A 144 -6.44 -20.01 2.27
N VAL A 145 -7.35 -19.20 2.83
CA VAL A 145 -8.68 -19.67 3.28
C VAL A 145 -9.64 -19.96 2.12
N VAL A 146 -9.60 -19.14 1.06
CA VAL A 146 -10.63 -19.17 0.00
C VAL A 146 -10.37 -20.22 -1.08
N ASN A 147 -9.12 -20.61 -1.28
CA ASN A 147 -8.78 -21.54 -2.34
C ASN A 147 -8.71 -22.97 -1.78
N ASP A 148 -9.47 -23.90 -2.37
CA ASP A 148 -9.36 -25.33 -2.04
C ASP A 148 -7.95 -25.89 -2.29
N ASP A 149 -7.23 -25.30 -3.25
CA ASP A 149 -5.79 -25.50 -3.46
C ASP A 149 -5.09 -24.13 -3.59
N PRO A 150 -4.61 -23.57 -2.47
CA PRO A 150 -3.89 -22.29 -2.46
C PRO A 150 -2.61 -22.33 -3.32
N SER A 151 -1.96 -23.49 -3.41
CA SER A 151 -0.71 -23.68 -4.15
C SER A 151 -0.89 -23.52 -5.67
N ALA A 152 -2.07 -23.84 -6.19
CA ALA A 152 -2.45 -23.64 -7.59
C ALA A 152 -2.58 -22.15 -7.98
N SER A 153 -2.89 -21.28 -7.01
CA SER A 153 -2.90 -19.82 -7.20
C SER A 153 -1.49 -19.24 -7.06
N ARG A 154 -0.73 -19.71 -6.07
CA ARG A 154 0.65 -19.30 -5.82
C ARG A 154 1.40 -20.37 -5.03
N SER A 155 2.53 -20.84 -5.56
CA SER A 155 3.35 -21.90 -4.95
C SER A 155 3.67 -21.67 -3.47
N ILE A 156 4.05 -20.45 -3.08
CA ILE A 156 4.43 -20.12 -1.69
C ILE A 156 3.30 -20.30 -0.67
N LEU A 157 2.04 -20.33 -1.11
CA LEU A 157 0.92 -20.49 -0.18
C LEU A 157 0.88 -21.90 0.42
N ALA A 158 1.58 -22.88 -0.19
CA ALA A 158 1.76 -24.21 0.37
C ALA A 158 2.56 -24.20 1.69
N ASP A 159 3.44 -23.21 1.87
CA ASP A 159 4.30 -23.10 3.05
C ASP A 159 3.65 -22.29 4.18
N TYR A 160 2.46 -21.73 3.96
CA TYR A 160 1.72 -20.96 4.96
C TYR A 160 0.54 -21.74 5.52
N THR A 161 0.36 -21.70 6.84
CA THR A 161 -0.88 -22.09 7.50
C THR A 161 -1.65 -20.87 7.98
N GLU A 162 -2.96 -21.01 8.18
CA GLU A 162 -3.81 -19.94 8.71
C GLU A 162 -3.30 -19.46 10.07
N GLU A 163 -2.90 -20.38 10.95
CA GLU A 163 -2.44 -20.05 12.31
C GLU A 163 -1.16 -19.22 12.29
N ILE A 164 -0.22 -19.56 11.41
CA ILE A 164 1.05 -18.80 11.27
C ILE A 164 0.75 -17.39 10.75
N LEU A 165 -0.13 -17.27 9.76
CA LEU A 165 -0.52 -15.98 9.20
C LEU A 165 -1.26 -15.12 10.24
N ASP A 166 -2.10 -15.72 11.07
CA ASP A 166 -2.80 -15.04 12.16
C ASP A 166 -1.83 -14.55 13.23
N GLN A 167 -0.85 -15.37 13.61
CA GLN A 167 0.21 -14.96 14.54
C GLN A 167 1.03 -13.80 13.98
N PHE A 168 1.46 -13.86 12.72
CA PHE A 168 2.17 -12.74 12.09
C PHE A 168 1.31 -11.48 12.03
N LEU A 169 0.02 -11.61 11.74
CA LEU A 169 -0.90 -10.47 11.70
C LEU A 169 -1.01 -9.79 13.07
N VAL A 170 -1.15 -10.56 14.15
CA VAL A 170 -1.19 -10.04 15.53
C VAL A 170 0.12 -9.34 15.90
N VAL A 171 1.27 -9.94 15.57
CA VAL A 171 2.59 -9.34 15.83
C VAL A 171 2.74 -8.00 15.11
N VAL A 172 2.39 -7.95 13.81
CA VAL A 172 2.49 -6.73 13.00
C VAL A 172 1.52 -5.66 13.48
N LEU A 173 0.27 -6.01 13.79
CA LEU A 173 -0.73 -5.09 14.33
C LEU A 173 -0.28 -4.49 15.66
N THR A 174 0.27 -5.32 16.55
CA THR A 174 0.77 -4.87 17.84
C THR A 174 1.96 -3.91 17.64
N ALA A 175 2.92 -4.29 16.80
CA ALA A 175 4.06 -3.43 16.47
C ALA A 175 3.60 -2.09 15.84
N LEU A 176 2.59 -2.11 14.97
CA LEU A 176 2.03 -0.91 14.35
C LEU A 176 1.39 0.01 15.40
N LEU A 177 0.54 -0.53 16.28
CA LEU A 177 -0.13 0.25 17.31
C LEU A 177 0.87 0.84 18.31
N VAL A 178 1.88 0.07 18.72
CA VAL A 178 2.95 0.56 19.59
C VAL A 178 3.76 1.66 18.88
N SER A 179 4.16 1.45 17.63
CA SER A 179 4.93 2.44 16.86
C SER A 179 4.15 3.72 16.63
N TYR A 180 2.87 3.62 16.27
CA TYR A 180 1.99 4.77 16.11
C TYR A 180 1.77 5.48 17.44
N SER A 181 1.60 4.74 18.55
CA SER A 181 1.51 5.34 19.87
C SER A 181 2.76 6.13 20.19
N MET A 182 3.95 5.52 20.08
CA MET A 182 5.21 6.21 20.29
C MET A 182 5.34 7.47 19.42
N TYR A 183 4.89 7.44 18.17
CA TYR A 183 4.82 8.64 17.32
C TYR A 183 3.90 9.72 17.91
N THR A 184 2.71 9.37 18.39
CA THR A 184 1.79 10.35 19.01
C THR A 184 2.33 10.95 20.32
N PHE A 185 3.16 10.22 21.06
CA PHE A 185 3.75 10.69 22.32
C PHE A 185 5.04 11.48 22.12
N PHE A 186 5.91 11.05 21.20
CA PHE A 186 7.29 11.56 21.07
C PHE A 186 7.58 12.25 19.74
N GLY A 187 6.81 11.96 18.69
CA GLY A 187 7.07 12.44 17.34
C GLY A 187 6.18 13.61 16.90
N SER A 188 5.21 14.01 17.72
CA SER A 188 4.21 15.04 17.38
C SER A 188 3.72 15.79 18.63
N GLY A 189 2.87 16.81 18.45
CA GLY A 189 2.30 17.57 19.57
C GLY A 189 1.31 16.75 20.41
N ILE A 190 1.12 17.13 21.68
CA ILE A 190 0.31 16.41 22.68
C ILE A 190 -1.11 16.06 22.20
N TRP A 191 -1.70 16.92 21.37
CA TRP A 191 -3.04 16.73 20.82
C TRP A 191 -3.14 15.53 19.87
N MET A 192 -2.04 15.09 19.25
CA MET A 192 -2.02 13.92 18.36
C MET A 192 -2.43 12.63 19.08
N MET A 193 -2.27 12.57 20.41
CA MET A 193 -2.72 11.45 21.24
C MET A 193 -4.24 11.23 21.15
N ALA A 194 -5.02 12.26 20.83
CA ALA A 194 -6.47 12.14 20.62
C ALA A 194 -6.82 11.21 19.43
N THR A 195 -5.86 10.92 18.56
CA THR A 195 -6.04 10.01 17.41
C THR A 195 -5.90 8.53 17.77
N LEU A 196 -5.39 8.21 18.97
CA LEU A 196 -5.14 6.83 19.41
C LEU A 196 -6.39 5.94 19.35
N PRO A 197 -7.56 6.34 19.90
CA PRO A 197 -8.75 5.48 19.86
C PRO A 197 -9.14 5.04 18.44
N PHE A 198 -8.95 5.92 17.45
CA PHE A 198 -9.25 5.63 16.05
C PHE A 198 -8.27 4.64 15.43
N ALA A 199 -6.98 4.73 15.79
CA ALA A 199 -5.96 3.79 15.33
C ALA A 199 -6.22 2.38 15.89
N PHE A 200 -6.53 2.28 17.18
CA PHE A 200 -6.92 1.02 17.82
C PHE A 200 -8.20 0.45 17.22
N PHE A 201 -9.23 1.28 17.01
CA PHE A 201 -10.45 0.85 16.35
C PHE A 201 -10.18 0.33 14.94
N ALA A 202 -9.39 1.04 14.13
CA ALA A 202 -9.06 0.60 12.77
C ALA A 202 -8.32 -0.74 12.76
N ALA A 203 -7.32 -0.91 13.63
CA ALA A 203 -6.56 -2.15 13.76
C ALA A 203 -7.45 -3.33 14.17
N PHE A 204 -8.30 -3.16 15.19
CA PHE A 204 -9.21 -4.20 15.65
C PHE A 204 -10.31 -4.51 14.64
N ARG A 205 -10.85 -3.47 13.98
CA ARG A 205 -11.86 -3.64 12.94
C ARG A 205 -11.29 -4.39 11.73
N TYR A 206 -10.07 -4.07 11.34
CA TYR A 206 -9.36 -4.80 10.29
C TYR A 206 -9.16 -6.26 10.66
N TYR A 207 -8.61 -6.54 11.86
CA TYR A 207 -8.41 -7.90 12.35
C TYR A 207 -9.72 -8.68 12.36
N TYR A 208 -10.79 -8.09 12.90
CA TYR A 208 -12.14 -8.68 12.90
C TYR A 208 -12.62 -9.01 11.49
N LEU A 209 -12.50 -8.07 10.54
CA LEU A 209 -12.95 -8.27 9.15
C LEU A 209 -12.16 -9.36 8.43
N ALA A 210 -10.85 -9.47 8.70
CA ALA A 210 -9.99 -10.50 8.11
C ALA A 210 -10.37 -11.93 8.55
N HIS A 211 -11.03 -12.09 9.69
CA HIS A 211 -11.43 -13.39 10.26
C HIS A 211 -12.93 -13.70 10.07
N THR A 212 -13.79 -12.69 10.01
CA THR A 212 -15.25 -12.90 10.03
C THR A 212 -15.92 -12.73 8.68
N ARG A 213 -15.28 -12.04 7.74
CA ARG A 213 -15.85 -11.80 6.42
C ARG A 213 -14.85 -12.21 5.36
N ASP A 214 -15.38 -12.75 4.28
CA ASP A 214 -14.64 -13.14 3.08
C ASP A 214 -14.11 -11.92 2.28
N LEU A 215 -13.81 -10.83 2.98
CA LEU A 215 -13.47 -9.51 2.47
C LEU A 215 -11.96 -9.21 2.57
N GLY A 216 -11.17 -10.13 3.13
CA GLY A 216 -9.73 -9.92 3.38
C GLY A 216 -8.85 -9.85 2.13
N GLY A 217 -9.36 -10.19 0.95
CA GLY A 217 -8.56 -10.32 -0.28
C GLY A 217 -8.22 -9.02 -1.01
N ASP A 218 -9.04 -7.98 -0.86
CA ASP A 218 -8.86 -6.71 -1.58
C ASP A 218 -9.08 -5.52 -0.62
N PRO A 219 -8.08 -4.61 -0.47
CA PRO A 219 -8.22 -3.40 0.35
C PRO A 219 -9.45 -2.55 0.03
N LYS A 220 -10.01 -2.65 -1.19
CA LYS A 220 -11.26 -1.97 -1.55
C LYS A 220 -12.43 -2.37 -0.66
N PHE A 221 -12.45 -3.60 -0.16
CA PHE A 221 -13.51 -4.06 0.73
C PHE A 221 -13.44 -3.42 2.13
N LEU A 222 -12.25 -2.99 2.56
CA LEU A 222 -12.12 -2.21 3.80
C LEU A 222 -12.81 -0.85 3.67
N LEU A 223 -12.67 -0.21 2.50
CA LEU A 223 -13.36 1.06 2.21
C LEU A 223 -14.88 0.88 2.04
N ALA A 224 -15.34 -0.33 1.70
CA ALA A 224 -16.76 -0.65 1.64
C ALA A 224 -17.37 -0.88 3.05
N ASP A 225 -16.57 -1.20 4.06
CA ASP A 225 -17.03 -1.31 5.44
C ASP A 225 -17.31 0.08 6.03
N ARG A 226 -18.59 0.39 6.22
CA ARG A 226 -19.03 1.72 6.69
C ARG A 226 -18.37 2.13 8.02
N PRO A 227 -18.30 1.27 9.06
CA PRO A 227 -17.61 1.64 10.31
C PRO A 227 -16.13 1.96 10.10
N PHE A 228 -15.40 1.15 9.33
CA PHE A 228 -13.99 1.40 9.04
C PHE A 228 -13.78 2.72 8.27
N PHE A 229 -14.58 2.95 7.23
CA PHE A 229 -14.50 4.17 6.41
C PHE A 229 -14.84 5.44 7.20
N LEU A 230 -15.90 5.42 8.01
CA LEU A 230 -16.26 6.55 8.87
C LEU A 230 -15.15 6.84 9.90
N ASN A 231 -14.58 5.79 10.52
CA ASN A 231 -13.46 5.95 11.43
C ASN A 231 -12.26 6.60 10.75
N LEU A 232 -11.91 6.17 9.53
CA LEU A 232 -10.81 6.74 8.75
C LEU A 232 -11.06 8.23 8.41
N LEU A 233 -12.29 8.59 8.03
CA LEU A 233 -12.67 9.97 7.75
C LEU A 233 -12.54 10.86 9.00
N VAL A 234 -13.13 10.43 10.13
CA VAL A 234 -13.07 11.22 11.37
C VAL A 234 -11.64 11.33 11.88
N TRP A 235 -10.87 10.25 11.85
CA TRP A 235 -9.45 10.27 12.18
C TRP A 235 -8.68 11.29 11.32
N GLY A 236 -8.91 11.29 10.00
CA GLY A 236 -8.27 12.24 9.09
C GLY A 236 -8.63 13.69 9.39
N LEU A 237 -9.91 13.96 9.69
CA LEU A 237 -10.37 15.29 10.11
C LEU A 237 -9.71 15.74 11.42
N VAL A 238 -9.58 14.84 12.39
CA VAL A 238 -8.91 15.12 13.66
C VAL A 238 -7.43 15.42 13.44
N VAL A 239 -6.72 14.60 12.65
CA VAL A 239 -5.30 14.83 12.32
C VAL A 239 -5.11 16.19 11.64
N VAL A 240 -5.91 16.50 10.62
CA VAL A 240 -5.84 17.79 9.92
C VAL A 240 -6.14 18.93 10.90
N GLY A 241 -7.18 18.81 11.71
CA GLY A 241 -7.52 19.84 12.69
C GLY A 241 -6.40 20.11 13.69
N ILE A 242 -5.71 19.06 14.15
CA ILE A 242 -4.55 19.19 15.04
C ILE A 242 -3.37 19.84 14.32
N LEU A 243 -3.08 19.44 13.07
CA LEU A 243 -1.94 19.97 12.31
C LEU A 243 -2.10 21.45 11.91
N TYR A 244 -3.33 21.96 11.88
CA TYR A 244 -3.65 23.37 11.62
C TYR A 244 -4.07 24.13 12.90
N ASP A 245 -3.66 23.64 14.07
CA ASP A 245 -3.82 24.30 15.38
C ASP A 245 -5.25 24.67 15.80
N ILE A 246 -6.27 24.02 15.23
CA ILE A 246 -7.68 24.20 15.63
C ILE A 246 -7.89 24.02 17.14
N PRO A 247 -7.27 23.02 17.82
CA PRO A 247 -7.43 22.87 19.27
C PRO A 247 -7.00 24.11 20.05
N PHE A 248 -5.94 24.80 19.62
CA PHE A 248 -5.44 26.00 20.30
C PHE A 248 -6.43 27.16 20.14
N VAL A 249 -6.93 27.37 18.91
CA VAL A 249 -7.96 28.39 18.62
C VAL A 249 -9.22 28.16 19.45
N LEU A 250 -9.66 26.90 19.59
CA LEU A 250 -10.84 26.58 20.40
C LEU A 250 -10.59 26.87 21.89
N VAL A 251 -9.41 26.52 22.42
CA VAL A 251 -9.06 26.81 23.82
C VAL A 251 -9.04 28.32 24.07
N GLU A 252 -8.47 29.13 23.17
CA GLU A 252 -8.49 30.60 23.28
C GLU A 252 -9.90 31.20 23.15
N MET A 253 -10.78 30.62 22.33
CA MET A 253 -12.16 31.12 22.17
C MET A 253 -13.06 30.84 23.38
N PHE A 254 -12.75 29.80 24.16
CA PHE A 254 -13.56 29.36 25.31
C PHE A 254 -12.90 29.61 26.68
N ALA A 255 -11.69 30.18 26.72
CA ALA A 255 -10.99 30.63 27.94
C ALA A 255 -11.28 32.11 28.25
#